data_AF-A0A3C1FQA1-F1
#
_entry.id   AF-A0A3C1FQA1-F1
#
_cell.length_a   1.000
_cell.length_b   1.000
_cell.length_c   1.000
_cell.angle_alpha   90.00
_cell.angle_beta   90.00
_cell.angle_gamma   90.00
#
_symmetry.space_group_name_H-M   'P 1'
#
loop_
_entity.id
_entity.type
_entity.pdbx_description
1 polymer ?
#
loop_
_entity_poly.entity_id
_entity_poly.type
_entity_poly.pdbx_seq_one_letter_code
_entity_poly.pdbx_strand_id
1 'polypeptide(L)'
;MRMLAGMMRYGADRMLDLLLPPRCLATGEIVDRQGQLSPQVWRELDFITAPLCHCCGTPFPYRIAAPVAQLCPACIVRPPGWNRARAVFSYDAHSRQMILAFKHGDRLEG
;
A
#
# COMPACT_ATOMS: atom_id res chain seq x y z
N MET A 1 25.29 -13.70 -24.30
CA MET A 1 24.10 -12.99 -24.85
C MET A 1 23.19 -12.38 -23.78
N ARG A 2 22.75 -13.12 -22.73
CA ARG A 2 21.85 -12.60 -21.69
C ARG A 2 22.37 -11.37 -20.91
N MET A 3 23.69 -11.31 -20.68
CA MET A 3 24.33 -10.24 -19.92
C MET A 3 24.35 -8.91 -20.70
N LEU A 4 24.63 -8.94 -22.00
CA LEU A 4 24.54 -7.78 -22.91
C LEU A 4 23.12 -7.20 -22.97
N ALA A 5 22.11 -8.07 -23.07
CA ALA A 5 20.71 -7.64 -23.06
C ALA A 5 20.30 -6.99 -21.72
N GLY A 6 20.78 -7.50 -20.59
CA GLY A 6 20.55 -6.88 -19.28
C GLY A 6 21.20 -5.51 -19.15
N MET A 7 22.42 -5.35 -19.65
CA MET A 7 23.16 -4.09 -19.58
C MET A 7 22.54 -3.00 -20.45
N MET A 8 22.05 -3.34 -21.65
CA MET A 8 21.29 -2.43 -22.51
C MET A 8 19.99 -1.96 -21.87
N ARG A 9 19.23 -2.87 -21.23
CA ARG A 9 18.00 -2.50 -20.51
C ARG A 9 18.28 -1.57 -19.34
N TYR A 10 19.30 -1.87 -18.54
CA TYR A 10 19.70 -1.01 -17.42
C TYR A 10 20.06 0.41 -17.87
N GLY A 11 20.83 0.54 -18.97
CA GLY A 11 21.18 1.85 -19.53
C GLY A 11 19.96 2.64 -20.01
N ALA A 12 19.02 1.96 -20.69
CA ALA A 12 17.76 2.57 -21.13
C ALA A 12 16.91 3.04 -19.93
N ASP A 13 16.77 2.21 -18.90
CA ASP A 13 16.02 2.55 -17.69
C ASP A 13 16.63 3.77 -16.98
N ARG A 14 17.96 3.87 -16.88
CA ARG A 14 18.64 5.05 -16.29
C ARG A 14 18.45 6.32 -17.13
N MET A 15 18.45 6.21 -18.45
CA MET A 15 18.18 7.35 -19.33
C MET A 15 16.72 7.82 -19.18
N LEU A 16 15.79 6.88 -19.05
CA LEU A 16 14.39 7.19 -18.76
C LEU A 16 14.24 7.84 -17.38
N ASP A 17 14.88 7.31 -16.34
CA ASP A 17 14.85 7.91 -14.99
C ASP A 17 15.45 9.33 -14.97
N LEU A 18 16.36 9.66 -15.88
CA LEU A 18 16.89 11.03 -16.02
C LEU A 18 15.88 11.99 -16.67
N LEU A 19 15.18 11.54 -17.72
CA LEU A 19 14.21 12.37 -18.47
C LEU A 19 12.84 12.42 -17.79
N LEU A 20 12.43 11.32 -17.17
CA LEU A 20 11.15 11.06 -16.52
C LEU A 20 11.43 10.52 -15.11
N PRO A 21 11.89 11.39 -14.19
CA PRO A 21 12.28 10.95 -12.85
C PRO A 21 11.11 10.25 -12.15
N PRO A 22 11.39 9.20 -11.37
CA PRO A 22 10.36 8.58 -10.54
C PRO A 22 9.70 9.58 -9.60
N ARG A 23 8.38 9.50 -9.48
CA ARG A 23 7.60 10.43 -8.68
C ARG A 23 6.75 9.72 -7.64
N CYS A 24 6.54 10.38 -6.51
CA CYS A 24 5.63 9.94 -5.48
C CYS A 24 4.21 9.85 -6.05
N LEU A 25 3.56 8.69 -5.82
CA LEU A 25 2.20 8.44 -6.31
C LEU A 25 1.12 9.37 -5.73
N ALA A 26 1.41 10.04 -4.61
CA ALA A 26 0.46 10.94 -3.94
C ALA A 26 0.76 12.42 -4.20
N THR A 27 2.04 12.84 -4.17
CA THR A 27 2.43 14.26 -4.23
C THR A 27 3.16 14.67 -5.51
N GLY A 28 3.69 13.71 -6.28
CA GLY A 28 4.50 14.00 -7.46
C GLY A 28 5.96 14.40 -7.19
N GLU A 29 6.39 14.44 -5.92
CA GLU A 29 7.79 14.68 -5.54
C GLU A 29 8.73 13.61 -6.10
N ILE A 30 9.98 13.96 -6.43
CA ILE A 30 10.95 12.97 -6.96
C ILE A 30 11.29 11.95 -5.87
N VAL A 31 11.28 10.68 -6.22
CA VAL A 31 11.61 9.54 -5.35
C VAL A 31 12.68 8.67 -6.00
N ASP A 32 13.24 7.75 -5.22
CA ASP A 32 14.34 6.88 -5.66
C ASP A 32 13.93 5.90 -6.77
N ARG A 33 12.72 5.34 -6.68
CA ARG A 33 12.22 4.35 -7.66
C ARG A 33 10.74 4.51 -7.95
N GLN A 34 10.35 4.06 -9.14
CA GLN A 34 8.95 4.08 -9.56
C GLN A 34 8.06 3.30 -8.58
N GLY A 35 6.87 3.84 -8.30
CA GLY A 35 5.90 3.26 -7.38
C GLY A 35 6.17 3.51 -5.89
N GLN A 36 7.17 4.34 -5.54
CA GLN A 36 7.42 4.72 -4.15
C GLN A 36 6.57 5.92 -3.70
N LEU A 37 6.53 6.10 -2.37
CA LEU A 37 5.97 7.27 -1.71
C LEU A 37 7.10 8.13 -1.16
N SER A 38 6.89 9.44 -1.10
CA SER A 38 7.84 10.31 -0.43
C SER A 38 7.87 10.00 1.07
N PRO A 39 8.99 10.27 1.78
CA PRO A 39 9.10 10.01 3.22
C PRO A 39 8.06 10.74 4.08
N GLN A 40 7.50 11.85 3.57
CA GLN A 40 6.40 12.53 4.24
C GLN A 40 5.12 11.70 4.16
N VAL A 41 4.66 11.39 2.95
CA VAL A 41 3.43 10.60 2.72
C VAL A 41 3.52 9.25 3.41
N TRP A 42 4.68 8.60 3.35
CA TRP A 42 4.90 7.33 4.03
C TRP A 42 4.67 7.40 5.54
N ARG A 43 5.07 8.48 6.20
CA ARG A 43 4.89 8.65 7.66
C ARG A 43 3.46 8.97 8.06
N GLU A 44 2.68 9.54 7.15
CA GLU A 44 1.29 9.95 7.40
C GLU A 44 0.29 8.80 7.22
N LEU A 45 0.68 7.71 6.54
CA LEU A 45 -0.17 6.54 6.38
C LEU A 45 -0.34 5.77 7.70
N ASP A 46 -1.59 5.47 8.05
CA ASP A 46 -1.94 4.63 9.20
C ASP A 46 -1.79 3.14 8.86
N PHE A 47 -0.58 2.60 9.01
CA PHE A 47 -0.28 1.20 8.71
C PHE A 47 -0.97 0.23 9.68
N ILE A 48 -1.69 -0.73 9.10
CA ILE A 48 -2.35 -1.79 9.87
C ILE A 48 -1.31 -2.86 10.21
N THR A 49 -0.98 -2.95 11.50
CA THR A 49 -0.04 -3.92 12.05
C THR A 49 -0.66 -4.70 13.20
N ALA A 50 0.01 -5.78 13.63
CA ALA A 50 -0.48 -6.56 14.76
C ALA A 50 -0.48 -5.72 16.06
N PRO A 51 -1.45 -5.93 16.97
CA PRO A 51 -2.44 -7.01 16.97
C PRO A 51 -3.68 -6.70 16.10
N LEU A 52 -4.15 -7.68 15.33
CA LEU A 52 -5.30 -7.55 14.42
C LEU A 52 -6.07 -8.87 14.30
N CYS A 53 -7.35 -8.78 13.93
CA CYS A 53 -8.22 -9.94 13.75
C CYS A 53 -7.66 -10.89 12.67
N HIS A 54 -7.52 -12.17 13.00
CA HIS A 54 -6.96 -13.15 12.07
C HIS A 54 -7.83 -13.30 10.80
N CYS A 55 -9.16 -13.19 10.93
CA CYS A 55 -10.11 -13.28 9.81
C CYS A 55 -10.19 -11.96 9.04
N CYS A 56 -10.84 -10.92 9.58
CA CYS A 56 -11.12 -9.69 8.82
C CYS A 56 -9.96 -8.69 8.76
N GLY A 57 -8.91 -8.85 9.56
CA GLY A 57 -7.77 -7.94 9.58
C GLY A 57 -7.97 -6.62 10.34
N THR A 58 -9.11 -6.41 11.00
CA THR A 58 -9.37 -5.22 11.82
C THR A 58 -8.35 -5.12 12.96
N PRO A 59 -7.64 -3.99 13.13
CA PRO A 59 -6.72 -3.76 14.26
C PRO A 59 -7.44 -3.83 15.60
N PHE A 60 -6.79 -4.39 16.61
CA PHE A 60 -7.30 -4.35 17.98
C PHE A 60 -6.81 -3.07 18.70
N PRO A 61 -7.68 -2.42 19.50
CA PRO A 61 -7.34 -1.16 20.16
C PRO A 61 -6.35 -1.31 21.32
N TYR A 62 -6.11 -2.53 21.80
CA TYR A 62 -5.17 -2.82 22.87
C TYR A 62 -4.41 -4.11 22.59
N ARG A 63 -3.25 -4.27 23.22
CA ARG A 63 -2.50 -5.53 23.21
C ARG A 63 -3.31 -6.60 23.93
N ILE A 64 -3.70 -7.63 23.19
CA ILE A 64 -4.40 -8.78 23.76
C ILE A 64 -3.34 -9.85 24.04
N ALA A 65 -3.14 -10.17 25.33
CA ALA A 65 -2.31 -11.28 25.74
C ALA A 65 -3.08 -12.60 25.51
N ALA A 66 -2.95 -13.23 24.34
CA ALA A 66 -3.47 -14.58 24.15
C ALA A 66 -2.68 -15.39 23.11
N PRO A 67 -2.48 -16.70 23.33
CA PRO A 67 -1.67 -17.58 22.48
C PRO A 67 -2.42 -18.13 21.23
N VAL A 68 -3.66 -17.72 20.97
CA VAL A 68 -4.52 -18.23 19.88
C VAL A 68 -4.82 -17.16 18.84
N ALA A 69 -5.14 -17.58 17.60
CA ALA A 69 -5.52 -16.67 16.51
C ALA A 69 -6.75 -15.83 16.89
N GLN A 70 -6.52 -14.56 17.24
CA GLN A 70 -7.55 -13.69 17.80
C GLN A 70 -8.57 -13.29 16.72
N LEU A 71 -9.83 -13.66 16.91
CA LEU A 71 -10.97 -13.21 16.11
C LEU A 71 -11.65 -12.05 16.83
N CYS A 72 -12.07 -11.03 16.08
CA CYS A 72 -12.89 -9.96 16.64
C CYS A 72 -14.33 -10.47 16.91
N PRO A 73 -15.08 -9.83 17.83
CA PRO A 73 -16.46 -10.22 18.13
C PRO A 73 -17.37 -10.29 16.90
N ALA A 74 -17.18 -9.38 15.93
CA ALA A 74 -17.95 -9.38 14.69
C ALA A 74 -17.73 -10.67 13.87
N CYS A 75 -16.48 -11.12 13.72
CA CYS A 75 -16.16 -12.38 13.02
C CYS A 75 -16.61 -13.63 13.78
N ILE A 76 -16.71 -13.57 15.11
CA ILE A 76 -17.23 -14.68 15.93
C ILE A 76 -18.74 -14.81 15.75
N VAL A 77 -19.45 -13.69 15.88
CA VAL A 77 -20.92 -13.66 15.82
C VAL A 77 -21.44 -13.94 14.40
N ARG A 78 -20.77 -13.38 13.38
CA ARG A 78 -21.15 -13.57 11.98
C ARG A 78 -19.89 -13.79 11.15
N PRO A 79 -19.42 -15.05 11.04
CA PRO A 79 -18.29 -15.38 10.20
C PRO A 79 -18.54 -14.92 8.76
N PRO A 80 -17.63 -14.15 8.15
CA PRO A 80 -17.76 -13.76 6.76
C PRO A 80 -17.51 -14.95 5.82
N GLY A 81 -17.92 -14.85 4.56
CA GLY A 81 -17.73 -15.89 3.54
C GLY A 81 -16.28 -16.08 3.05
N TRP A 82 -15.29 -15.56 3.79
CA TRP A 82 -13.87 -15.63 3.44
C TRP A 82 -13.02 -15.99 4.66
N ASN A 83 -11.89 -16.64 4.41
CA ASN A 83 -11.00 -17.10 5.48
C ASN A 83 -10.11 -15.99 6.02
N ARG A 84 -9.67 -15.05 5.18
CA ARG A 84 -8.71 -14.01 5.55
C ARG A 84 -8.81 -12.79 4.65
N ALA A 85 -8.88 -11.61 5.26
CA ALA A 85 -8.78 -10.30 4.60
C ALA A 85 -7.63 -9.49 5.24
N ARG A 86 -6.85 -8.77 4.42
CA ARG A 86 -5.75 -7.91 4.89
C ARG A 86 -5.70 -6.63 4.07
N ALA A 87 -5.45 -5.53 4.77
CA ALA A 87 -5.14 -4.23 4.20
C ALA A 87 -3.78 -3.77 4.74
N VAL A 88 -3.08 -2.95 3.97
CA VAL A 88 -1.76 -2.42 4.35
C VAL A 88 -1.90 -1.26 5.33
N PHE A 89 -2.91 -0.41 5.13
CA PHE A 89 -3.20 0.77 5.94
C PHE A 89 -4.71 1.03 5.98
N SER A 90 -5.14 1.81 6.99
CA SER A 90 -6.52 2.27 7.14
C SER A 90 -6.92 3.21 6.01
N TYR A 91 -8.20 3.20 5.63
CA TYR A 91 -8.75 4.18 4.68
C TYR A 91 -9.18 5.45 5.44
N ASP A 92 -8.42 6.51 5.25
CA ASP A 92 -8.48 7.76 6.03
C ASP A 92 -8.14 8.97 5.15
N ALA A 93 -7.92 10.15 5.74
CA ALA A 93 -7.62 11.36 4.99
C ALA A 93 -6.32 11.26 4.16
N HIS A 94 -5.28 10.58 4.68
CA HIS A 94 -3.96 10.49 4.05
C HIS A 94 -3.93 9.46 2.92
N SER A 95 -4.58 8.32 3.10
CA SER A 95 -4.65 7.25 2.09
C SER A 95 -5.71 7.50 1.00
N ARG A 96 -6.79 8.19 1.33
CA ARG A 96 -7.95 8.40 0.44
C ARG A 96 -7.58 9.09 -0.86
N GLN A 97 -6.81 10.18 -0.80
CA GLN A 97 -6.46 10.95 -1.99
C GLN A 97 -5.74 10.08 -3.03
N MET A 98 -4.71 9.35 -2.59
CA MET A 98 -3.95 8.44 -3.45
C MET A 98 -4.84 7.32 -4.03
N ILE A 99 -5.70 6.71 -3.22
CA ILE A 99 -6.59 5.63 -3.69
C ILE A 99 -7.59 6.15 -4.73
N LEU A 100 -8.16 7.34 -4.52
CA LEU A 100 -9.11 7.92 -5.46
C LEU A 100 -8.43 8.36 -6.75
N ALA A 101 -7.25 8.98 -6.67
CA ALA A 101 -6.44 9.30 -7.85
C ALA A 101 -6.08 8.03 -8.64
N PHE A 102 -5.73 6.93 -7.96
CA PHE A 102 -5.49 5.66 -8.64
C PHE A 102 -6.74 5.10 -9.32
N LYS A 103 -7.90 5.11 -8.64
CA LYS A 103 -9.13 4.55 -9.20
C LYS A 103 -9.75 5.41 -10.29
N HIS A 104 -9.53 6.73 -10.26
CA HIS A 104 -10.36 7.70 -10.97
C HIS A 104 -9.57 8.84 -11.62
N GLY A 105 -8.25 8.86 -11.51
CA GLY A 105 -7.41 9.96 -11.98
C GLY A 105 -7.44 10.17 -13.49
N ASP A 106 -7.78 9.13 -14.26
CA ASP A 106 -7.91 9.18 -15.71
C ASP A 106 -9.35 9.38 -16.21
N ARG A 107 -10.29 9.80 -15.34
CA ARG A 107 -11.66 10.08 -15.77
C ARG A 107 -11.77 11.42 -16.49
N LEU A 108 -12.49 11.43 -17.61
CA LEU A 108 -12.87 12.64 -18.36
C LEU A 108 -14.22 13.23 -17.90
N GLU A 109 -15.03 12.47 -17.15
CA GLU A 109 -16.31 12.91 -16.60
C GLU A 109 -16.53 12.41 -15.15
N GLY A 110 -17.32 13.18 -14.39
CA GLY A 110 -17.62 13.00 -12.96
C GLY A 110 -19.05 12.57 -12.69
#